data_AF-A0A434EWZ5-F1
#
_entry.id   AF-A0A434EWZ5-F1
#
_cell.length_a   1.000
_cell.length_b   1.000
_cell.length_c   1.000
_cell.angle_alpha   90.00
_cell.angle_beta   90.00
_cell.angle_gamma   90.00
#
_symmetry.space_group_name_H-M   'P 1'
#
loop_
_entity.id
_entity.type
_entity.pdbx_description
1 polymer ?
#
loop_
_entity_poly.entity_id
_entity_poly.type
_entity_poly.pdbx_seq_one_letter_code
_entity_poly.pdbx_strand_id
1 'polypeptide(L)'
;MTSMQADCTDLPPRSDQGCKGEGMSKTVTPGLRATVSCHALLAALLGVGGLTAALVGTTEPAYADKCLVVFDITGSAADGADDGGHAANIACGHNASATGNGDNSAFGTSSSANGDGSNNTALGYNAHASGTSSHNTSVGGSANSDGDASINTAVGDLATAYGASSGNVAVGDQAQSQGDLSHNLAIGAVALSFGQGSANIASGFMAAATGDGGSNIATGNSAVAVGAGSANVATGLSSDASGNFSNNIATGSQAKAVGDDSVN
;
A
#
# COMPACT_ATOMS: atom_id res chain seq x y z
N MET A 1 64.52 -21.39 13.60
CA MET A 1 64.48 -20.13 14.36
C MET A 1 63.78 -19.13 13.45
N THR A 2 62.60 -18.61 13.71
CA THR A 2 61.85 -18.40 14.97
C THR A 2 60.39 -18.21 14.55
N SER A 3 59.47 -18.94 15.18
CA SER A 3 58.02 -18.74 15.08
C SER A 3 57.60 -17.58 15.98
N MET A 4 56.84 -16.61 15.45
CA MET A 4 56.06 -15.68 16.29
C MET A 4 54.58 -15.95 16.01
N GLN A 5 53.96 -16.71 16.91
CA GLN A 5 52.51 -16.69 17.12
C GLN A 5 52.15 -15.31 17.69
N ALA A 6 51.17 -14.64 17.09
CA ALA A 6 50.46 -13.56 17.76
C ALA A 6 49.17 -14.16 18.34
N ASP A 7 49.19 -14.31 19.66
CA ASP A 7 48.06 -14.67 20.51
C ASP A 7 47.11 -13.47 20.58
N CYS A 8 45.87 -13.65 20.10
CA CYS A 8 44.80 -12.68 20.26
C CYS A 8 43.87 -13.17 21.36
N THR A 9 44.31 -13.02 22.61
CA THR A 9 43.44 -13.10 23.78
C THR A 9 43.58 -11.79 24.56
N ASP A 10 42.43 -11.22 24.92
CA ASP A 10 42.23 -9.99 25.70
C ASP A 10 42.37 -8.63 25.01
N LEU A 11 41.33 -8.20 24.27
CA LEU A 11 40.95 -6.77 24.21
C LEU A 11 39.41 -6.57 24.18
N PRO A 12 38.85 -5.64 25.00
CA PRO A 12 37.41 -5.36 25.13
C PRO A 12 36.86 -4.44 24.02
N PRO A 13 35.52 -4.31 23.87
CA PRO A 13 34.92 -3.71 22.67
C PRO A 13 34.83 -2.18 22.75
N ARG A 14 34.95 -1.55 21.57
CA ARG A 14 34.75 -0.13 21.21
C ARG A 14 36.00 0.77 21.26
N SER A 15 36.54 1.07 20.08
CA SER A 15 36.39 2.38 19.44
C SER A 15 37.23 2.43 18.17
N ASP A 16 36.70 3.10 17.16
CA ASP A 16 37.34 3.32 15.86
C ASP A 16 38.74 3.96 15.97
N GLN A 17 39.53 3.76 14.90
CA GLN A 17 40.91 4.23 14.61
C GLN A 17 42.00 3.19 14.97
N GLY A 18 42.76 2.61 14.05
CA GLY A 18 42.81 2.76 12.61
C GLY A 18 43.86 1.84 11.98
N CYS A 19 43.64 1.49 10.72
CA CYS A 19 44.68 1.32 9.73
C CYS A 19 44.16 2.03 8.47
N LYS A 20 44.68 3.24 8.22
CA LYS A 20 44.38 4.04 7.03
C LYS A 20 45.36 3.71 5.91
N GLY A 21 44.84 3.70 4.69
CA GLY A 21 45.53 3.61 3.40
C GLY A 21 44.93 2.43 2.63
N GLU A 22 44.06 2.61 1.63
CA GLU A 22 44.33 3.31 0.36
C GLU A 22 43.09 4.00 -0.25
N GLY A 23 43.31 5.17 -0.88
CA GLY A 23 42.65 5.60 -2.12
C GLY A 23 41.15 5.93 -2.14
N MET A 24 40.76 7.12 -1.68
CA MET A 24 39.51 7.75 -2.15
C MET A 24 39.66 8.28 -3.58
N SER A 25 38.99 7.65 -4.55
CA SER A 25 38.46 8.35 -5.72
C SER A 25 36.94 8.37 -5.60
N LYS A 26 36.40 9.51 -5.13
CA LYS A 26 34.97 9.81 -5.24
C LYS A 26 34.67 10.10 -6.70
N THR A 27 34.01 9.15 -7.37
CA THR A 27 33.27 9.41 -8.60
C THR A 27 31.80 9.22 -8.31
N VAL A 28 31.08 10.31 -8.01
CA VAL A 28 29.63 10.30 -8.08
C VAL A 28 29.27 10.27 -9.56
N THR A 29 28.79 9.13 -10.04
CA THR A 29 28.22 9.00 -11.39
C THR A 29 26.77 8.57 -11.23
N PRO A 30 25.78 9.43 -11.53
CA PRO A 30 24.40 8.99 -11.65
C PRO A 30 24.27 8.23 -12.98
N GLY A 31 23.82 6.99 -12.93
CA GLY A 31 23.63 6.23 -14.17
C GLY A 31 23.49 4.74 -13.91
N LEU A 32 22.25 4.28 -14.00
CA LEU A 32 21.83 2.91 -14.23
C LEU A 32 22.85 2.17 -15.14
N ARG A 33 23.65 1.26 -14.59
CA ARG A 33 24.48 0.33 -15.37
C ARG A 33 23.93 -1.08 -15.17
N ALA A 34 23.15 -1.54 -16.14
CA ALA A 34 22.88 -2.95 -16.33
C ALA A 34 24.21 -3.68 -16.56
N THR A 35 24.71 -4.38 -15.54
CA THR A 35 25.82 -5.31 -15.69
C THR A 35 25.30 -6.58 -16.36
N VAL A 36 25.60 -6.73 -17.66
CA VAL A 36 25.46 -7.99 -18.40
C VAL A 36 26.43 -8.99 -17.79
N SER A 37 25.92 -9.99 -17.07
CA SER A 37 26.73 -11.09 -16.55
C SER A 37 27.01 -12.09 -17.67
N CYS A 38 28.21 -12.03 -18.24
CA CYS A 38 28.67 -12.99 -19.22
C CYS A 38 29.09 -14.27 -18.48
N HIS A 39 28.20 -15.27 -18.37
CA HIS A 39 28.59 -16.60 -17.90
C HIS A 39 29.48 -17.27 -18.95
N ALA A 40 30.77 -17.43 -18.67
CA ALA A 40 31.68 -18.20 -19.49
C ALA A 40 31.37 -19.70 -19.32
N LEU A 41 30.87 -20.33 -20.39
CA LEU A 41 30.69 -21.78 -20.46
C LEU A 41 32.08 -22.44 -20.54
N LEU A 42 32.42 -23.28 -19.57
CA LEU A 42 33.65 -24.08 -19.60
C LEU A 42 33.46 -25.25 -20.58
N ALA A 43 33.77 -25.05 -21.86
CA ALA A 43 33.86 -26.14 -22.84
C ALA A 43 35.24 -26.79 -22.74
N ALA A 44 35.28 -28.04 -22.28
CA ALA A 44 36.49 -28.85 -22.23
C ALA A 44 37.03 -29.11 -23.64
N LEU A 45 38.28 -28.72 -23.91
CA LEU A 45 39.00 -29.08 -25.12
C LEU A 45 39.49 -30.54 -25.03
N LEU A 46 39.04 -31.39 -25.95
CA LEU A 46 39.87 -32.44 -26.53
C LEU A 46 39.59 -32.56 -28.04
N GLY A 47 40.57 -32.16 -28.85
CA GLY A 47 40.82 -32.75 -30.18
C GLY A 47 40.16 -32.10 -31.40
N VAL A 48 40.99 -31.35 -32.15
CA VAL A 48 41.01 -31.21 -33.63
C VAL A 48 39.69 -31.14 -34.42
N GLY A 49 39.41 -29.97 -35.01
CA GLY A 49 38.52 -29.82 -36.17
C GLY A 49 37.55 -28.63 -36.02
N GLY A 50 37.67 -27.64 -36.89
CA GLY A 50 37.01 -26.33 -36.75
C GLY A 50 35.48 -26.37 -36.60
N LEU A 51 34.97 -25.50 -35.74
CA LEU A 51 33.56 -25.13 -35.68
C LEU A 51 33.47 -23.62 -35.39
N THR A 52 32.80 -22.89 -36.28
CA THR A 52 32.50 -21.48 -36.13
C THR A 52 31.70 -21.24 -34.86
N ALA A 53 32.26 -20.51 -33.89
CA ALA A 53 31.50 -20.00 -32.76
C ALA A 53 30.51 -18.95 -33.25
N ALA A 54 29.26 -19.35 -33.48
CA ALA A 54 28.17 -18.41 -33.71
C ALA A 54 27.88 -17.70 -32.38
N LEU A 55 28.18 -16.40 -32.32
CA LEU A 55 27.76 -15.52 -31.24
C LEU A 55 26.25 -15.33 -31.37
N VAL A 56 25.46 -16.27 -30.84
CA VAL A 56 24.02 -16.06 -30.69
C VAL A 56 23.85 -15.11 -29.51
N GLY A 57 23.81 -13.81 -29.80
CA GLY A 57 23.33 -12.82 -28.85
C GLY A 57 21.85 -13.08 -28.62
N THR A 58 21.51 -13.82 -27.57
CA THR A 58 20.16 -13.82 -27.04
C THR A 58 19.97 -12.47 -26.35
N THR A 59 19.26 -11.55 -27.00
CA THR A 59 18.68 -10.40 -26.32
C THR A 59 17.53 -10.95 -25.46
N GLU A 60 17.89 -11.54 -24.32
CA GLU A 60 16.94 -11.74 -23.23
C GLU A 60 16.45 -10.34 -22.82
N PRO A 61 15.14 -10.04 -22.88
CA PRO A 61 14.64 -8.79 -22.33
C PRO A 61 15.05 -8.73 -20.86
N ALA A 62 15.63 -7.60 -20.45
CA ALA A 62 15.98 -7.37 -19.06
C ALA A 62 14.69 -7.35 -18.23
N TYR A 63 14.31 -8.51 -17.69
CA TYR A 63 13.35 -8.58 -16.60
C TYR A 63 13.94 -7.76 -15.46
N ALA A 64 13.21 -6.72 -15.05
CA ALA A 64 13.50 -5.99 -13.83
C ALA A 64 13.17 -6.91 -12.65
N ASP A 65 14.08 -7.85 -12.40
CA ASP A 65 13.95 -8.83 -11.35
C ASP A 65 14.31 -8.14 -10.04
N LYS A 66 13.28 -7.98 -9.20
CA LYS A 66 13.32 -7.58 -7.77
C LYS A 66 13.39 -6.08 -7.51
N CYS A 67 12.60 -5.69 -6.51
CA CYS A 67 12.74 -4.40 -5.85
C CYS A 67 14.21 -4.08 -5.61
N LEU A 68 14.58 -2.82 -5.89
CA LEU A 68 15.81 -2.25 -5.38
C LEU A 68 15.69 -2.19 -3.85
N VAL A 69 15.97 -3.32 -3.20
CA VAL A 69 16.37 -3.35 -1.81
C VAL A 69 17.68 -2.56 -1.82
N VAL A 70 17.66 -1.35 -1.26
CA VAL A 70 18.91 -0.67 -0.94
C VAL A 70 19.64 -1.63 -0.01
N PHE A 71 20.63 -2.33 -0.54
CA PHE A 71 21.60 -3.05 0.26
C PHE A 71 22.33 -1.98 1.09
N ASP A 72 21.80 -1.67 2.27
CA ASP A 72 22.69 -1.24 3.33
C ASP A 72 23.73 -2.36 3.51
N ILE A 73 24.98 -1.95 3.72
CA ILE A 73 26.19 -2.78 3.73
C ILE A 73 26.19 -3.81 4.91
N THR A 74 25.04 -4.02 5.55
CA THR A 74 24.77 -4.99 6.61
C THR A 74 23.99 -6.23 6.17
N GLY A 75 23.62 -6.37 4.90
CA GLY A 75 23.25 -7.68 4.34
C GLY A 75 21.89 -8.27 4.76
N SER A 76 20.87 -7.46 5.01
CA SER A 76 19.49 -7.96 5.07
C SER A 76 18.89 -7.95 3.67
N ALA A 77 18.88 -9.11 3.02
CA ALA A 77 17.86 -9.40 2.02
C ALA A 77 16.47 -9.15 2.64
N ALA A 78 15.41 -9.06 1.83
CA ALA A 78 14.05 -8.97 2.36
C ALA A 78 13.72 -10.22 3.21
N ASP A 79 14.07 -10.19 4.51
CA ASP A 79 13.83 -11.27 5.46
C ASP A 79 12.33 -11.50 5.50
N GLY A 80 11.86 -12.60 4.90
CA GLY A 80 10.46 -13.03 4.91
C GLY A 80 9.52 -12.40 3.88
N ALA A 81 10.01 -11.69 2.86
CA ALA A 81 9.12 -11.26 1.78
C ALA A 81 8.61 -12.47 0.95
N ASP A 82 7.32 -12.50 0.65
CA ASP A 82 6.65 -13.60 -0.06
C ASP A 82 5.73 -13.06 -1.16
N ASP A 83 6.04 -13.36 -2.42
CA ASP A 83 5.22 -13.02 -3.60
C ASP A 83 4.24 -14.15 -4.00
N GLY A 84 4.14 -15.20 -3.17
CA GLY A 84 3.28 -16.36 -3.42
C GLY A 84 3.68 -17.17 -4.65
N GLY A 85 4.86 -16.95 -5.22
CA GLY A 85 5.35 -17.67 -6.40
C GLY A 85 4.69 -17.30 -7.72
N HIS A 86 3.92 -16.21 -7.78
CA HIS A 86 3.31 -15.71 -9.01
C HIS A 86 4.15 -14.59 -9.62
N ALA A 87 4.53 -14.74 -10.90
CA ALA A 87 5.52 -13.88 -11.56
C ALA A 87 5.13 -12.38 -11.67
N ALA A 88 3.87 -12.04 -11.45
CA ALA A 88 3.38 -10.66 -11.52
C ALA A 88 3.15 -10.02 -10.14
N ASN A 89 3.17 -10.82 -9.06
CA ASN A 89 3.12 -10.26 -7.72
C ASN A 89 4.46 -9.64 -7.35
N ILE A 90 4.42 -8.57 -6.54
CA ILE A 90 5.61 -7.86 -6.07
C ILE A 90 5.49 -7.67 -4.56
N ALA A 91 6.40 -8.27 -3.79
CA ALA A 91 6.51 -8.08 -2.34
C ALA A 91 7.88 -7.50 -1.97
N CYS A 92 7.88 -6.33 -1.31
CA CYS A 92 9.09 -5.58 -1.02
C CYS A 92 9.09 -4.97 0.38
N GLY A 93 9.86 -5.58 1.28
CA GLY A 93 9.99 -5.15 2.67
C GLY A 93 10.19 -6.35 3.58
N HIS A 94 10.63 -6.13 4.81
CA HIS A 94 10.72 -7.21 5.80
C HIS A 94 9.32 -7.78 6.06
N ASN A 95 9.12 -9.09 5.90
CA ASN A 95 7.82 -9.77 6.01
C ASN A 95 6.70 -9.19 5.12
N ALA A 96 7.01 -8.55 4.00
CA ALA A 96 5.99 -8.13 3.04
C ALA A 96 5.36 -9.35 2.33
N SER A 97 4.07 -9.31 2.01
CA SER A 97 3.38 -10.44 1.36
C SER A 97 2.52 -9.96 0.20
N ALA A 98 2.68 -10.55 -0.98
CA ALA A 98 1.82 -10.29 -2.12
C ALA A 98 1.41 -11.61 -2.78
N THR A 99 0.23 -12.15 -2.47
CA THR A 99 -0.11 -13.54 -2.84
C THR A 99 -1.44 -13.66 -3.60
N GLY A 100 -1.68 -14.84 -4.19
CA GLY A 100 -2.85 -15.14 -5.02
C GLY A 100 -2.56 -15.04 -6.52
N ASN A 101 -3.50 -15.54 -7.33
CA ASN A 101 -3.39 -15.58 -8.78
C ASN A 101 -3.72 -14.19 -9.40
N GLY A 102 -2.85 -13.21 -9.25
CA GLY A 102 -3.09 -11.83 -9.70
C GLY A 102 -1.81 -11.01 -9.93
N ASP A 103 -2.00 -9.69 -9.97
CA ASP A 103 -0.95 -8.66 -10.11
C ASP A 103 -0.86 -7.84 -8.81
N ASN A 104 -0.63 -8.49 -7.67
CA ASN A 104 -0.67 -7.83 -6.36
C ASN A 104 0.68 -7.20 -5.99
N SER A 105 0.66 -6.05 -5.34
CA SER A 105 1.86 -5.26 -5.04
C SER A 105 1.89 -4.80 -3.57
N ALA A 106 2.86 -5.27 -2.79
CA ALA A 106 3.05 -4.91 -1.39
C ALA A 106 4.44 -4.29 -1.16
N PHE A 107 4.47 -3.06 -0.64
CA PHE A 107 5.69 -2.30 -0.37
C PHE A 107 5.69 -1.75 1.07
N GLY A 108 6.62 -2.22 1.88
CA GLY A 108 6.76 -1.81 3.28
C GLY A 108 7.02 -2.99 4.20
N THR A 109 7.54 -2.72 5.39
CA THR A 109 7.66 -3.76 6.42
C THR A 109 6.27 -4.25 6.81
N SER A 110 6.06 -5.57 6.71
CA SER A 110 4.80 -6.25 7.05
C SER A 110 3.58 -5.75 6.25
N SER A 111 3.79 -5.14 5.08
CA SER A 111 2.69 -4.82 4.17
C SER A 111 2.15 -6.08 3.51
N SER A 112 0.84 -6.14 3.22
CA SER A 112 0.23 -7.27 2.51
C SER A 112 -0.73 -6.85 1.41
N ALA A 113 -0.64 -7.51 0.25
CA ALA A 113 -1.52 -7.30 -0.90
C ALA A 113 -1.96 -8.66 -1.47
N ASN A 114 -3.20 -9.12 -1.23
CA ASN A 114 -3.56 -10.52 -1.48
C ASN A 114 -4.89 -10.70 -2.23
N GLY A 115 -4.97 -11.69 -3.12
CA GLY A 115 -6.21 -12.05 -3.78
C GLY A 115 -6.06 -12.86 -5.07
N ASP A 116 -7.05 -13.70 -5.36
CA ASP A 116 -7.14 -14.41 -6.64
C ASP A 116 -7.84 -13.55 -7.68
N GLY A 117 -7.26 -13.45 -8.88
CA GLY A 117 -7.77 -12.59 -9.95
C GLY A 117 -7.74 -11.10 -9.62
N SER A 118 -6.88 -10.67 -8.70
CA SER A 118 -6.84 -9.30 -8.17
C SER A 118 -5.65 -8.49 -8.65
N ASN A 119 -5.72 -7.19 -8.44
CA ASN A 119 -4.64 -6.22 -8.61
C ASN A 119 -4.65 -5.26 -7.41
N ASN A 120 -4.33 -5.80 -6.23
CA ASN A 120 -4.34 -5.08 -4.96
C ASN A 120 -2.98 -4.41 -4.73
N THR A 121 -2.97 -3.19 -4.21
CA THR A 121 -1.75 -2.43 -3.89
C THR A 121 -1.73 -2.02 -2.42
N ALA A 122 -0.67 -2.36 -1.69
CA ALA A 122 -0.43 -1.94 -0.33
C ALA A 122 0.94 -1.24 -0.21
N LEU A 123 0.97 -0.01 0.28
CA LEU A 123 2.17 0.81 0.43
C LEU A 123 2.22 1.42 1.84
N GLY A 124 3.16 0.96 2.66
CA GLY A 124 3.38 1.47 4.01
C GLY A 124 3.69 0.36 5.02
N TYR A 125 4.18 0.75 6.19
CA TYR A 125 4.35 -0.17 7.32
C TYR A 125 3.00 -0.76 7.72
N ASN A 126 2.86 -2.09 7.72
CA ASN A 126 1.58 -2.77 7.99
C ASN A 126 0.41 -2.32 7.09
N ALA A 127 0.65 -1.84 5.87
CA ALA A 127 -0.47 -1.56 4.95
C ALA A 127 -1.10 -2.88 4.46
N HIS A 128 -2.42 -2.96 4.32
CA HIS A 128 -3.15 -4.16 3.90
C HIS A 128 -4.10 -3.85 2.74
N ALA A 129 -4.03 -4.61 1.66
CA ALA A 129 -5.00 -4.56 0.58
C ALA A 129 -5.42 -5.99 0.18
N SER A 130 -6.69 -6.35 0.29
CA SER A 130 -7.10 -7.75 0.05
C SER A 130 -8.47 -7.91 -0.60
N GLY A 131 -8.62 -8.99 -1.36
CA GLY A 131 -9.89 -9.38 -1.96
C GLY A 131 -9.73 -10.22 -3.23
N THR A 132 -10.66 -11.14 -3.47
CA THR A 132 -10.76 -11.91 -4.71
C THR A 132 -11.37 -11.05 -5.80
N SER A 133 -10.80 -11.05 -7.01
CA SER A 133 -11.28 -10.24 -8.14
C SER A 133 -11.35 -8.73 -7.84
N SER A 134 -10.47 -8.23 -6.98
CA SER A 134 -10.48 -6.85 -6.48
C SER A 134 -9.32 -5.99 -7.00
N HIS A 135 -9.45 -4.67 -6.82
CA HIS A 135 -8.46 -3.65 -7.18
C HIS A 135 -8.28 -2.65 -6.01
N ASN A 136 -8.03 -3.18 -4.82
CA ASN A 136 -7.97 -2.41 -3.58
C ASN A 136 -6.62 -1.70 -3.42
N THR A 137 -6.61 -0.46 -2.93
CA THR A 137 -5.41 0.37 -2.78
C THR A 137 -5.28 0.95 -1.38
N SER A 138 -4.24 0.53 -0.64
CA SER A 138 -3.92 1.03 0.69
C SER A 138 -2.58 1.76 0.70
N VAL A 139 -2.57 3.03 1.12
CA VAL A 139 -1.36 3.84 1.22
C VAL A 139 -1.30 4.53 2.58
N GLY A 140 -0.36 4.14 3.42
CA GLY A 140 -0.18 4.68 4.77
C GLY A 140 0.24 3.61 5.78
N GLY A 141 0.68 4.04 6.96
CA GLY A 141 0.95 3.12 8.06
C GLY A 141 -0.35 2.46 8.51
N SER A 142 -0.41 1.14 8.56
CA SER A 142 -1.60 0.40 8.99
C SER A 142 -2.89 0.72 8.20
N ALA A 143 -2.77 1.28 6.99
CA ALA A 143 -3.92 1.51 6.12
C ALA A 143 -4.52 0.17 5.65
N ASN A 144 -5.84 0.08 5.51
CA ASN A 144 -6.52 -1.16 5.15
C ASN A 144 -7.60 -0.95 4.08
N SER A 145 -7.53 -1.70 2.99
CA SER A 145 -8.51 -1.69 1.90
C SER A 145 -8.93 -3.12 1.58
N ASP A 146 -10.16 -3.52 1.88
CA ASP A 146 -10.56 -4.92 1.85
C ASP A 146 -11.92 -5.15 1.17
N GLY A 147 -12.05 -6.25 0.41
CA GLY A 147 -13.33 -6.71 -0.12
C GLY A 147 -13.19 -7.51 -1.41
N ASP A 148 -14.02 -8.53 -1.57
CA ASP A 148 -14.12 -9.28 -2.82
C ASP A 148 -14.85 -8.45 -3.89
N ALA A 149 -14.41 -8.57 -5.14
CA ALA A 149 -14.97 -7.85 -6.29
C ALA A 149 -15.06 -6.32 -6.09
N SER A 150 -14.15 -5.74 -5.29
CA SER A 150 -14.18 -4.33 -4.90
C SER A 150 -13.03 -3.50 -5.48
N ILE A 151 -13.15 -2.17 -5.35
CA ILE A 151 -12.18 -1.15 -5.75
C ILE A 151 -12.08 -0.12 -4.60
N ASN A 152 -11.75 -0.60 -3.40
CA ASN A 152 -11.64 0.21 -2.19
C ASN A 152 -10.29 0.91 -2.11
N THR A 153 -10.28 2.16 -1.64
CA THR A 153 -9.08 2.99 -1.53
C THR A 153 -8.95 3.61 -0.15
N ALA A 154 -7.91 3.27 0.60
CA ALA A 154 -7.56 3.87 1.88
C ALA A 154 -6.21 4.60 1.80
N VAL A 155 -6.19 5.90 2.05
CA VAL A 155 -4.98 6.73 2.01
C VAL A 155 -4.85 7.54 3.30
N GLY A 156 -3.86 7.20 4.13
CA GLY A 156 -3.62 7.83 5.43
C GLY A 156 -3.14 6.80 6.45
N ASP A 157 -2.50 7.26 7.53
CA ASP A 157 -2.19 6.38 8.66
C ASP A 157 -3.52 5.88 9.26
N LEU A 158 -3.64 4.57 9.47
CA LEU A 158 -4.83 3.90 10.00
C LEU A 158 -6.14 4.14 9.20
N ALA A 159 -6.05 4.62 7.96
CA ALA A 159 -7.22 4.78 7.10
C ALA A 159 -7.82 3.41 6.73
N THR A 160 -9.15 3.28 6.69
CA THR A 160 -9.82 2.03 6.33
C THR A 160 -10.89 2.23 5.26
N ALA A 161 -10.89 1.36 4.25
CA ALA A 161 -11.90 1.32 3.20
C ALA A 161 -12.34 -0.13 2.94
N TYR A 162 -13.57 -0.53 3.28
CA TYR A 162 -13.93 -1.95 3.15
C TYR A 162 -15.35 -2.23 2.67
N GLY A 163 -15.54 -3.38 2.03
CA GLY A 163 -16.84 -3.90 1.59
C GLY A 163 -16.74 -4.75 0.32
N ALA A 164 -17.53 -5.80 0.22
CA ALA A 164 -17.63 -6.61 -0.99
C ALA A 164 -18.41 -5.89 -2.10
N SER A 165 -17.99 -6.06 -3.35
CA SER A 165 -18.63 -5.44 -4.52
C SER A 165 -18.82 -3.93 -4.37
N SER A 166 -17.82 -3.25 -3.80
CA SER A 166 -17.89 -1.83 -3.41
C SER A 166 -16.75 -0.99 -4.01
N GLY A 167 -16.90 0.33 -3.93
CA GLY A 167 -15.90 1.33 -4.32
C GLY A 167 -15.76 2.41 -3.25
N ASN A 168 -15.42 2.00 -2.03
CA ASN A 168 -15.29 2.88 -0.88
C ASN A 168 -13.95 3.61 -0.85
N VAL A 169 -13.95 4.90 -0.52
CA VAL A 169 -12.75 5.73 -0.50
C VAL A 169 -12.61 6.42 0.87
N ALA A 170 -11.49 6.23 1.54
CA ALA A 170 -11.11 6.88 2.78
C ALA A 170 -9.76 7.60 2.63
N VAL A 171 -9.73 8.92 2.82
CA VAL A 171 -8.52 9.74 2.67
C VAL A 171 -8.34 10.63 3.90
N GLY A 172 -7.33 10.34 4.71
CA GLY A 172 -7.00 11.06 5.94
C GLY A 172 -6.51 10.12 7.04
N ASP A 173 -5.84 10.67 8.05
CA ASP A 173 -5.49 9.94 9.28
C ASP A 173 -6.75 9.37 9.92
N GLN A 174 -6.82 8.05 10.10
CA GLN A 174 -7.97 7.33 10.67
C GLN A 174 -9.30 7.59 9.96
N ALA A 175 -9.29 7.99 8.68
CA ALA A 175 -10.51 8.10 7.88
C ALA A 175 -11.11 6.71 7.63
N GLN A 176 -12.43 6.58 7.64
CA GLN A 176 -13.13 5.31 7.51
C GLN A 176 -14.24 5.39 6.45
N SER A 177 -14.22 4.47 5.49
CA SER A 177 -15.28 4.33 4.49
C SER A 177 -15.71 2.88 4.33
N GLN A 178 -16.98 2.56 4.55
CA GLN A 178 -17.38 1.15 4.71
C GLN A 178 -18.77 0.81 4.18
N GLY A 179 -18.88 -0.37 3.56
CA GLY A 179 -20.12 -1.07 3.31
C GLY A 179 -20.12 -1.93 2.05
N ASP A 180 -20.88 -3.02 2.03
CA ASP A 180 -21.01 -3.85 0.83
C ASP A 180 -21.93 -3.17 -0.20
N LEU A 181 -21.68 -3.43 -1.49
CA LEU A 181 -22.45 -2.84 -2.60
C LEU A 181 -22.50 -1.30 -2.58
N SER A 182 -21.51 -0.67 -1.94
CA SER A 182 -21.54 0.78 -1.65
C SER A 182 -20.43 1.56 -2.35
N HIS A 183 -20.59 2.89 -2.38
CA HIS A 183 -19.67 3.87 -2.95
C HIS A 183 -19.51 5.04 -1.97
N ASN A 184 -19.12 4.74 -0.74
CA ASN A 184 -18.97 5.71 0.34
C ASN A 184 -17.64 6.47 0.21
N LEU A 185 -17.64 7.76 0.52
CA LEU A 185 -16.46 8.64 0.48
C LEU A 185 -16.25 9.32 1.83
N ALA A 186 -15.08 9.14 2.44
CA ALA A 186 -14.63 9.85 3.64
C ALA A 186 -13.32 10.60 3.36
N ILE A 187 -13.32 11.92 3.46
CA ILE A 187 -12.13 12.77 3.27
C ILE A 187 -11.94 13.66 4.49
N GLY A 188 -10.79 13.54 5.15
CA GLY A 188 -10.44 14.28 6.35
C GLY A 188 -10.00 13.35 7.47
N ALA A 189 -9.18 13.85 8.40
CA ALA A 189 -8.79 13.04 9.54
C ALA A 189 -10.01 12.69 10.39
N VAL A 190 -10.15 11.41 10.72
CA VAL A 190 -11.27 10.83 11.47
C VAL A 190 -12.63 11.04 10.78
N ALA A 191 -12.65 11.30 9.46
CA ALA A 191 -13.90 11.34 8.70
C ALA A 191 -14.49 9.93 8.57
N LEU A 192 -15.82 9.82 8.61
CA LEU A 192 -16.53 8.54 8.60
C LEU A 192 -17.65 8.54 7.56
N SER A 193 -17.62 7.57 6.65
CA SER A 193 -18.70 7.31 5.70
C SER A 193 -19.12 5.85 5.73
N PHE A 194 -20.38 5.54 6.04
CA PHE A 194 -20.81 4.14 6.23
C PHE A 194 -22.21 3.87 5.70
N GLY A 195 -22.40 2.71 5.08
CA GLY A 195 -23.72 2.14 4.80
C GLY A 195 -23.65 1.03 3.75
N GLN A 196 -24.51 0.03 3.88
CA GLN A 196 -24.69 -1.01 2.88
C GLN A 196 -25.49 -0.47 1.70
N GLY A 197 -25.07 -0.73 0.46
CA GLY A 197 -25.80 -0.26 -0.73
C GLY A 197 -25.91 1.26 -0.83
N SER A 198 -25.02 2.02 -0.17
CA SER A 198 -25.11 3.47 -0.03
C SER A 198 -24.08 4.23 -0.89
N ALA A 199 -24.25 5.55 -0.96
CA ALA A 199 -23.33 6.51 -1.58
C ALA A 199 -23.17 7.74 -0.66
N ASN A 200 -22.76 7.51 0.59
CA ASN A 200 -22.60 8.56 1.59
C ASN A 200 -21.27 9.31 1.40
N ILE A 201 -21.26 10.63 1.63
CA ILE A 201 -20.09 11.49 1.46
C ILE A 201 -19.83 12.27 2.76
N ALA A 202 -18.70 12.03 3.42
CA ALA A 202 -18.20 12.79 4.55
C ALA A 202 -16.91 13.52 4.16
N SER A 203 -16.90 14.86 4.26
CA SER A 203 -15.74 15.68 3.94
C SER A 203 -15.47 16.72 5.04
N GLY A 204 -14.37 16.56 5.77
CA GLY A 204 -13.96 17.41 6.88
C GLY A 204 -13.39 16.61 8.05
N PHE A 205 -12.66 17.28 8.93
CA PHE A 205 -12.21 16.68 10.18
C PHE A 205 -13.42 16.23 11.00
N MET A 206 -13.48 14.93 11.35
CA MET A 206 -14.61 14.32 12.06
C MET A 206 -15.98 14.48 11.38
N ALA A 207 -16.03 14.70 10.06
CA ALA A 207 -17.30 14.67 9.34
C ALA A 207 -17.86 13.24 9.32
N ALA A 208 -19.19 13.08 9.44
CA ALA A 208 -19.84 11.78 9.46
C ALA A 208 -21.05 11.75 8.52
N ALA A 209 -21.05 10.82 7.57
CA ALA A 209 -22.18 10.56 6.68
C ALA A 209 -22.56 9.08 6.74
N THR A 210 -23.74 8.72 7.27
CA THR A 210 -24.09 7.30 7.47
C THR A 210 -25.51 6.94 7.11
N GLY A 211 -25.70 5.68 6.69
CA GLY A 211 -27.00 5.05 6.55
C GLY A 211 -27.10 4.15 5.32
N ASP A 212 -27.69 2.96 5.52
CA ASP A 212 -27.88 1.94 4.50
C ASP A 212 -28.83 2.43 3.40
N GLY A 213 -28.48 2.18 2.14
CA GLY A 213 -29.23 2.70 0.98
C GLY A 213 -29.28 4.23 0.90
N GLY A 214 -28.51 4.94 1.74
CA GLY A 214 -28.49 6.39 1.82
C GLY A 214 -27.57 7.05 0.80
N SER A 215 -27.79 8.34 0.60
CA SER A 215 -26.94 9.27 -0.17
C SER A 215 -26.72 10.54 0.65
N ASN A 216 -26.30 10.38 1.90
CA ASN A 216 -26.13 11.48 2.85
C ASN A 216 -24.80 12.22 2.60
N ILE A 217 -24.81 13.55 2.72
CA ILE A 217 -23.66 14.41 2.45
C ILE A 217 -23.37 15.28 3.67
N ALA A 218 -22.23 15.04 4.34
CA ALA A 218 -21.71 15.85 5.43
C ALA A 218 -20.44 16.57 5.00
N THR A 219 -20.48 17.90 4.87
CA THR A 219 -19.31 18.73 4.51
C THR A 219 -19.05 19.78 5.58
N GLY A 220 -17.90 19.68 6.25
CA GLY A 220 -17.49 20.59 7.32
C GLY A 220 -16.87 19.85 8.49
N ASN A 221 -16.14 20.59 9.33
CA ASN A 221 -15.61 20.04 10.57
C ASN A 221 -16.77 19.60 11.46
N SER A 222 -16.76 18.33 11.89
CA SER A 222 -17.82 17.73 12.71
C SER A 222 -19.24 17.82 12.11
N ALA A 223 -19.38 17.96 10.79
CA ALA A 223 -20.69 17.91 10.13
C ALA A 223 -21.25 16.48 10.17
N VAL A 224 -22.57 16.34 10.35
CA VAL A 224 -23.25 15.05 10.48
C VAL A 224 -24.43 14.97 9.53
N ALA A 225 -24.44 13.98 8.66
CA ALA A 225 -25.55 13.66 7.75
C ALA A 225 -25.94 12.19 7.88
N VAL A 226 -27.08 11.86 8.50
CA VAL A 226 -27.37 10.47 8.89
C VAL A 226 -28.79 10.05 8.53
N GLY A 227 -28.96 8.85 7.99
CA GLY A 227 -30.26 8.24 7.77
C GLY A 227 -30.23 7.06 6.79
N ALA A 228 -31.00 6.01 7.09
CA ALA A 228 -31.21 4.91 6.14
C ALA A 228 -32.19 5.35 5.05
N GLY A 229 -31.88 5.02 3.78
CA GLY A 229 -32.70 5.38 2.63
C GLY A 229 -32.94 6.89 2.46
N SER A 230 -32.05 7.73 2.98
CA SER A 230 -32.17 9.19 2.98
C SER A 230 -31.17 9.87 2.06
N ALA A 231 -31.40 11.16 1.77
CA ALA A 231 -30.45 12.06 1.13
C ALA A 231 -30.31 13.36 1.93
N ASN A 232 -29.87 13.24 3.19
CA ASN A 232 -29.66 14.37 4.09
C ASN A 232 -28.37 15.13 3.73
N VAL A 233 -28.40 16.45 3.79
CA VAL A 233 -27.26 17.32 3.44
C VAL A 233 -26.93 18.25 4.62
N ALA A 234 -25.79 18.04 5.25
CA ALA A 234 -25.25 18.88 6.31
C ALA A 234 -23.98 19.60 5.80
N THR A 235 -24.05 20.92 5.66
CA THR A 235 -22.91 21.75 5.21
C THR A 235 -22.61 22.85 6.22
N GLY A 236 -21.47 22.74 6.92
CA GLY A 236 -21.03 23.73 7.90
C GLY A 236 -20.27 23.11 9.07
N LEU A 237 -19.62 23.97 9.87
CA LEU A 237 -19.03 23.54 11.14
C LEU A 237 -20.14 23.05 12.07
N SER A 238 -20.09 21.78 12.47
CA SER A 238 -21.04 21.15 13.39
C SER A 238 -22.51 21.22 12.92
N SER A 239 -22.77 21.21 11.62
CA SER A 239 -24.13 21.09 11.08
C SER A 239 -24.68 19.67 11.22
N ASP A 240 -25.99 19.52 11.44
CA ASP A 240 -26.68 18.24 11.64
C ASP A 240 -27.90 18.14 10.71
N ALA A 241 -27.85 17.23 9.73
CA ALA A 241 -28.99 16.85 8.91
C ALA A 241 -29.28 15.35 9.12
N SER A 242 -30.37 15.01 9.81
CA SER A 242 -30.60 13.60 10.18
C SER A 242 -32.05 13.12 10.09
N GLY A 243 -32.21 11.84 9.78
CA GLY A 243 -33.46 11.10 9.78
C GLY A 243 -33.54 10.07 8.65
N ASN A 244 -34.31 9.01 8.85
CA ASN A 244 -34.51 7.95 7.87
C ASN A 244 -35.52 8.37 6.81
N PHE A 245 -35.35 7.86 5.58
CA PHE A 245 -36.25 8.11 4.45
C PHE A 245 -36.52 9.61 4.21
N SER A 246 -35.55 10.47 4.51
CA SER A 246 -35.72 11.93 4.51
C SER A 246 -34.75 12.64 3.56
N ASN A 247 -35.05 13.93 3.32
CA ASN A 247 -34.24 14.87 2.55
C ASN A 247 -34.08 16.18 3.35
N ASN A 248 -33.39 16.13 4.48
CA ASN A 248 -33.17 17.29 5.35
C ASN A 248 -31.92 18.07 4.94
N ILE A 249 -31.99 19.41 4.92
CA ILE A 249 -30.87 20.27 4.52
C ILE A 249 -30.49 21.23 5.64
N ALA A 250 -29.33 21.00 6.26
CA ALA A 250 -28.74 21.88 7.27
C ALA A 250 -27.52 22.62 6.71
N THR A 251 -27.69 23.89 6.32
CA THR A 251 -26.58 24.72 5.81
C THR A 251 -26.26 25.86 6.76
N GLY A 252 -24.99 25.94 7.18
CA GLY A 252 -24.47 26.93 8.11
C GLY A 252 -23.82 26.30 9.33
N SER A 253 -23.02 27.08 10.07
CA SER A 253 -22.43 26.59 11.32
C SER A 253 -23.53 26.31 12.34
N GLN A 254 -23.52 25.10 12.92
CA GLN A 254 -24.50 24.63 13.90
C GLN A 254 -25.94 24.57 13.37
N ALA A 255 -26.14 24.61 12.05
CA ALA A 255 -27.45 24.44 11.45
C ALA A 255 -27.99 23.04 11.73
N LYS A 256 -29.31 22.91 11.93
CA LYS A 256 -29.96 21.66 12.27
C LYS A 256 -31.25 21.46 11.48
N ALA A 257 -31.37 20.33 10.79
CA ALA A 257 -32.56 19.90 10.07
C ALA A 257 -32.78 18.40 10.35
N VAL A 258 -33.77 18.06 11.17
CA VAL A 258 -33.94 16.68 11.66
C VAL A 258 -35.38 16.22 11.58
N GLY A 259 -35.57 15.01 11.06
CA GLY A 259 -36.86 14.35 10.97
C GLY A 259 -36.79 13.09 10.10
N ASP A 260 -37.49 12.05 10.51
CA ASP A 260 -37.75 10.88 9.68
C ASP A 260 -38.91 11.20 8.71
N ASP A 261 -38.89 10.59 7.52
CA ASP A 261 -39.92 10.79 6.48
C ASP A 261 -40.16 12.28 6.12
N SER A 262 -39.14 13.12 6.29
CA SER A 262 -39.26 14.58 6.19
C SER A 262 -38.49 15.20 5.05
N VAL A 263 -38.87 16.44 4.73
CA VAL A 263 -38.13 17.34 3.84
C VAL A 263 -38.07 18.69 4.55
N ASN A 264 -36.98 18.92 5.30
CA ASN A 264 -36.76 20.12 6.11
C ASN A 264 -35.68 21.02 5.53
#